data_AF-A0AAF0ZID6-F1
#
_entry.id   AF-A0AAF0ZID6-F1
#
_cell.length_a   1.000
_cell.length_b   1.000
_cell.length_c   1.000
_cell.angle_alpha   90.00
_cell.angle_beta   90.00
_cell.angle_gamma   90.00
#
_symmetry.space_group_name_H-M   'P 1'
#
loop_
_entity.id
_entity.type
_entity.pdbx_description
1 polymer ?
#
loop_
_entity_poly.entity_id
_entity_poly.type
_entity_poly.pdbx_seq_one_letter_code
_entity_poly.pdbx_strand_id
1 'polypeptide(L)' 'MVTLTITKNQILNLIDQLSLSEQEEILKYLMQKTNLDPDDTPNEIVIEGIKQGLNEAFTGQTIPLSQMWEGIDVE' A
#
# COMPACT_ATOMS: atom_id res chain seq x y z
N MET A 1 -28.69 20.81 -11.17
CA MET A 1 -28.08 19.48 -10.96
C MET A 1 -28.35 19.08 -9.53
N VAL A 2 -28.99 17.94 -9.29
CA VAL A 2 -29.25 17.45 -7.92
C VAL A 2 -28.00 16.73 -7.45
N THR A 3 -27.32 17.26 -6.44
CA THR A 3 -26.21 16.56 -5.79
C THR A 3 -26.80 15.61 -4.76
N LEU A 4 -26.72 14.30 -5.00
CA LEU A 4 -27.03 13.31 -3.96
C LEU A 4 -25.93 13.34 -2.90
N THR A 5 -26.23 13.91 -1.74
CA THR A 5 -25.42 13.73 -0.53
C THR A 5 -25.74 12.38 0.10
N ILE A 6 -24.93 11.37 -0.23
CA ILE A 6 -24.96 10.05 0.40
C ILE A 6 -23.90 10.03 1.50
N THR A 7 -24.26 9.52 2.68
CA THR A 7 -23.35 9.36 3.81
C THR A 7 -22.53 8.07 3.71
N LYS A 8 -21.37 8.01 4.39
CA LYS A 8 -20.51 6.81 4.42
C LYS A 8 -21.28 5.54 4.82
N ASN A 9 -22.16 5.64 5.83
CA ASN A 9 -22.94 4.49 6.32
C ASN A 9 -23.97 4.01 5.28
N GLN A 10 -24.55 4.93 4.51
CA GLN A 10 -25.48 4.56 3.44
C GLN A 10 -24.74 3.82 2.31
N ILE A 11 -23.50 4.20 2.00
CA ILE A 11 -22.66 3.48 1.02
C ILE A 11 -22.36 2.06 1.50
N LEU A 12 -21.91 1.90 2.75
CA LEU A 12 -21.55 0.58 3.29
C LEU A 12 -22.75 -0.38 3.29
N ASN A 13 -23.93 0.09 3.71
CA ASN A 13 -25.15 -0.71 3.69
C ASN A 13 -25.57 -1.12 2.26
N LEU A 14 -25.31 -0.28 1.25
CA LEU A 14 -25.59 -0.64 -0.14
C LEU A 14 -24.61 -1.70 -0.65
N ILE A 15 -23.32 -1.60 -0.31
CA ILE A 15 -22.30 -2.57 -0.69
C ILE A 15 -22.62 -3.95 -0.07
N ASP A 16 -23.04 -3.99 1.19
CA ASP A 16 -23.40 -5.23 1.89
C ASP A 16 -24.60 -5.98 1.26
N GLN A 17 -25.41 -5.28 0.45
CA GLN A 17 -26.55 -5.88 -0.26
C GLN A 17 -26.17 -6.47 -1.62
N LEU A 18 -24.96 -6.21 -2.11
CA LEU A 18 -24.46 -6.69 -3.40
C LEU A 18 -23.87 -8.09 -3.28
N SER A 19 -23.88 -8.82 -4.39
CA SER A 19 -23.17 -10.09 -4.51
C SER A 19 -21.66 -9.90 -4.43
N LEU A 20 -20.94 -10.96 -4.07
CA LEU A 20 -19.49 -10.91 -3.90
C LEU A 20 -18.75 -10.48 -5.19
N SER A 21 -19.25 -10.89 -6.37
CA SER A 21 -18.72 -10.44 -7.66
C SER A 21 -18.91 -8.94 -7.91
N GLU A 22 -20.06 -8.39 -7.52
CA GLU A 22 -20.32 -6.95 -7.65
C GLU A 22 -19.47 -6.13 -6.68
N GLN A 23 -19.23 -6.65 -5.47
CA GLN A 23 -18.32 -6.04 -4.51
C GLN A 23 -16.88 -6.01 -5.04
N GLU A 24 -16.41 -7.09 -5.67
CA GLU A 24 -15.09 -7.17 -6.30
C GLU A 24 -14.93 -6.15 -7.44
N GLU A 25 -15.94 -6.00 -8.31
CA GLU A 25 -15.90 -5.00 -9.38
C GLU A 25 -15.83 -3.57 -8.85
N ILE A 26 -16.61 -3.27 -7.81
CA ILE A 26 -16.57 -1.95 -7.14
C ILE A 26 -15.20 -1.71 -6.51
N LEU A 27 -14.63 -2.70 -5.81
CA LEU A 27 -13.30 -2.60 -5.22
C LEU A 27 -12.25 -2.32 -6.30
N LYS A 28 -12.29 -3.05 -7.41
CA LYS A 28 -11.38 -2.86 -8.54
C LYS A 28 -11.52 -1.48 -9.19
N TYR A 29 -12.73 -0.97 -9.32
CA TYR A 29 -12.97 0.39 -9.80
C TYR A 29 -12.42 1.45 -8.83
N LEU A 30 -12.63 1.27 -7.53
CA LEU A 30 -12.12 2.18 -6.51
C LEU A 30 -10.59 2.19 -6.48
N MET A 31 -9.93 1.03 -6.51
CA MET A 31 -8.46 0.92 -6.56
C MET A 31 -7.87 1.66 -7.77
N GLN A 32 -8.43 1.47 -8.97
CA GLN A 32 -8.04 2.20 -10.18
C GLN A 32 -8.26 3.71 -10.03
N LYS A 33 -9.37 4.12 -9.42
CA LYS A 33 -9.70 5.52 -9.22
C LYS A 33 -8.79 6.20 -8.19
N THR A 34 -8.34 5.47 -7.18
CA THR A 34 -7.48 5.98 -6.11
C THR A 34 -5.99 5.81 -6.39
N ASN A 35 -5.60 5.22 -7.53
CA ASN A 35 -4.22 4.79 -7.81
C ASN A 35 -3.60 4.03 -6.64
N LEU A 36 -4.40 3.16 -6.00
CA LEU A 36 -3.92 2.28 -4.96
C LEU A 36 -3.59 0.96 -5.64
N ASP A 37 -2.30 0.71 -5.87
CA ASP A 37 -1.81 -0.60 -6.29
C ASP A 37 -1.70 -1.50 -5.04
N PRO A 38 -2.37 -2.66 -5.00
CA PRO A 38 -2.24 -3.58 -3.87
C PRO A 38 -0.82 -4.15 -3.71
N ASP A 39 0.01 -4.12 -4.75
CA ASP A 39 1.40 -4.57 -4.71
C ASP A 39 2.37 -3.46 -4.20
N ASP A 40 1.90 -2.21 -4.06
CA ASP A 40 2.71 -1.12 -3.52
C ASP A 40 2.90 -1.24 -2.00
N THR A 41 4.13 -0.93 -1.56
CA THR A 41 4.41 -0.82 -0.13
C THR A 41 3.81 0.48 0.42
N PRO A 42 3.02 0.44 1.52
CA PRO A 42 2.49 1.64 2.16
C PRO A 42 3.58 2.68 2.49
N ASN A 43 3.26 3.95 2.28
CA ASN A 43 4.19 5.06 2.49
C ASN A 43 4.77 5.09 3.91
N GLU A 44 3.97 4.75 4.92
CA GLU A 44 4.42 4.69 6.31
C GLU A 44 5.56 3.69 6.48
N ILE A 45 5.46 2.52 5.83
CA ILE A 45 6.49 1.47 5.89
C ILE A 45 7.75 1.94 5.16
N VAL A 46 7.60 2.54 3.97
CA VAL A 46 8.73 3.10 3.20
C VAL A 46 9.47 4.17 4.01
N ILE A 47 8.73 5.08 4.64
CA ILE A 47 9.29 6.18 5.44
C ILE A 47 10.06 5.64 6.65
N GLU A 48 9.52 4.66 7.36
CA GLU A 48 10.22 4.06 8.51
C GLU A 48 11.50 3.33 8.07
N GLY A 49 11.47 2.61 6.95
CA GLY A 49 12.67 1.99 6.37
C GLY A 49 13.75 3.03 6.01
N ILE A 50 13.37 4.16 5.41
CA ILE A 50 14.30 5.25 5.09
C ILE A 50 14.90 5.85 6.35
N LYS A 51 14.08 6.15 7.37
CA LYS A 51 14.57 6.69 8.65
C LYS A 51 15.56 5.74 9.32
N GLN A 52 15.26 4.45 9.32
CA GLN A 52 16.15 3.43 9.87
C GLN A 52 17.48 3.40 9.11
N GLY A 53 17.45 3.31 7.78
CA GLY A 53 18.68 3.28 6.96
C GLY A 53 19.53 4.54 7.11
N LEU A 54 18.90 5.72 7.22
CA LEU A 54 19.62 6.97 7.52
C LEU A 54 20.26 6.92 8.91
N ASN A 55 19.53 6.47 9.93
CA ASN A 55 20.07 6.34 11.28
C ASN A 55 21.26 5.34 11.33
N GLU A 56 21.15 4.21 10.64
CA GLU A 56 22.23 3.23 10.50
C GLU A 56 23.46 3.83 9.82
N ALA A 57 23.27 4.57 8.72
CA ALA A 57 24.35 5.28 8.04
C ALA A 57 25.04 6.31 8.94
N PHE A 58 24.27 7.12 9.68
CA PHE A 58 24.83 8.12 10.59
C PHE A 58 25.54 7.52 11.81
N THR A 59 25.14 6.31 12.24
CA THR A 59 25.74 5.61 13.38
C THR A 59 26.83 4.63 12.98
N GLY A 60 27.13 4.49 11.68
CA GLY A 60 28.14 3.57 11.16
C GLY A 60 27.73 2.10 11.20
N GLN A 61 26.44 1.81 11.39
CA GLN A 61 25.88 0.45 11.35
C GLN A 61 25.62 0.04 9.89
N THR A 62 26.69 0.00 9.09
CA THR A 62 26.62 -0.29 7.65
C THR A 62 27.60 -1.39 7.28
N ILE A 63 27.30 -2.13 6.21
CA ILE A 63 28.25 -3.06 5.60
C ILE A 63 28.81 -2.46 4.29
N PRO A 64 30.05 -2.79 3.90
CA PRO A 64 30.55 -2.47 2.57
C PRO A 64 29.68 -3.10 1.48
N LEU A 65 29.51 -2.38 0.37
CA LEU A 65 28.68 -2.85 -0.75
C LEU A 65 29.16 -4.20 -1.33
N SER A 66 30.47 -4.46 -1.31
CA SER A 66 31.03 -5.74 -1.73
C SER A 66 30.55 -6.93 -0.89
N GLN A 67 30.17 -6.67 0.38
CA GLN A 67 29.69 -7.69 1.30
C GLN A 67 28.16 -7.86 1.26
N MET A 68 27.43 -6.97 0.59
CA MET A 68 25.97 -7.02 0.51
C MET A 68 25.44 -8.30 -0.14
N TRP A 69 26.23 -8.89 -1.04
CA TRP A 69 25.88 -10.11 -1.76
C TRP A 69 26.35 -11.39 -1.06
N GLU A 70 27.11 -11.28 0.04
CA GLU A 70 27.57 -12.45 0.78
C GLU A 70 26.38 -13.19 1.40
N GLY A 71 26.16 -14.45 1.00
CA GLY A 71 25.09 -15.29 1.53
C GLY A 71 23.72 -15.14 0.87
N ILE A 72 23.60 -14.32 -0.18
CA ILE A 72 22.43 -14.33 -1.07
C ILE A 72 22.77 -15.21 -2.27
N ASP A 73 22.11 -16.36 -2.37
CA ASP A 73 22.29 -17.27 -3.50
C ASP A 73 21.52 -16.74 -4.73
N VAL A 74 22.22 -16.54 -5.83
CA VAL A 74 21.68 -16.12 -7.13
C VAL A 74 21.80 -17.28 -8.11
N GLU A 75 21.05 -18.36 -7.87
CA GLU A 75 20.81 -19.44 -8.85
C GLU A 75 19.46 -19.28 -9.55
#